data_AF-A0A956YS52-F1
#
_entry.id   AF-A0A956YS52-F1
#
_cell.length_a   1.000
_cell.length_b   1.000
_cell.length_c   1.000
_cell.angle_alpha   90.00
_cell.angle_beta   90.00
_cell.angle_gamma   90.00
#
_symmetry.space_group_name_H-M   'P 1'
#
loop_
_entity.id
_entity.type
_entity.pdbx_description
1 polymer ?
#
loop_
_entity_poly.entity_id
_entity_poly.type
_entity_poly.pdbx_seq_one_letter_code
_entity_poly.pdbx_strand_id
1 'polypeptide(L)'
;MTSAETILQRRDAKVKSHLTQYAPVWIVNETIIAEDEAVQFEAVFQHNLYGWVSRRYRYDSFNDVLYFKGQGVLSEEAALNIQEQEPYIAAQVADIPNAYGG
;
A
#
# COMPACT_ATOMS: atom_id res chain seq x y z
N MET A 1 11.42 3.32 21.09
CA MET A 1 10.36 3.42 20.08
C MET A 1 9.67 4.74 20.27
N THR A 2 9.61 5.56 19.22
CA THR A 2 8.86 6.82 19.23
C THR A 2 7.37 6.53 18.99
N SER A 3 6.47 7.44 19.38
CA SER A 3 5.02 7.27 19.14
C SER A 3 4.71 7.08 17.65
N ALA A 4 5.47 7.73 16.77
CA ALA A 4 5.37 7.59 15.32
C ALA A 4 5.67 6.16 14.83
N GLU A 5 6.77 5.56 15.30
CA GLU A 5 7.13 4.17 14.94
C GLU A 5 6.03 3.18 15.38
N THR A 6 5.45 3.39 16.56
CA THR A 6 4.36 2.56 17.06
C THR A 6 3.10 2.66 16.18
N ILE A 7 2.74 3.85 15.73
CA ILE A 7 1.60 4.07 14.81
C ILE A 7 1.84 3.32 13.49
N LEU A 8 3.04 3.42 12.92
CA LEU A 8 3.39 2.76 11.66
C LEU A 8 3.40 1.23 11.79
N GLN A 9 3.92 0.69 12.89
CA GLN A 9 3.87 -0.75 13.15
C GLN A 9 2.44 -1.28 13.24
N ARG A 10 1.56 -0.56 13.93
CA ARG A 10 0.14 -0.90 14.04
C ARG A 10 -0.57 -0.82 12.68
N ARG A 11 -0.32 0.25 11.93
CA ARG A 11 -0.79 0.38 10.55
C ARG A 11 -0.36 -0.83 9.74
N ASP A 12 0.92 -1.19 9.76
CA ASP A 12 1.44 -2.30 8.97
C ASP A 12 0.76 -3.63 9.30
N ALA A 13 0.56 -3.92 10.59
CA ALA A 13 -0.14 -5.12 11.02
C ALA A 13 -1.57 -5.20 10.45
N LYS A 14 -2.29 -4.06 10.42
CA LYS A 14 -3.66 -3.98 9.89
C LYS A 14 -3.71 -3.98 8.36
N VAL A 15 -2.91 -3.13 7.74
CA VAL A 15 -3.01 -2.75 6.34
C VAL A 15 -2.42 -3.81 5.42
N LYS A 16 -1.33 -4.49 5.80
CA LYS A 16 -0.69 -5.49 4.93
C LYS A 16 -1.66 -6.59 4.55
N SER A 17 -2.37 -7.17 5.52
CA SER A 17 -3.36 -8.22 5.24
C SER A 17 -4.45 -7.79 4.24
N HIS A 18 -4.94 -6.56 4.36
CA HIS A 18 -5.96 -6.02 3.47
C HIS A 18 -5.42 -5.75 2.06
N LEU A 19 -4.21 -5.21 1.95
CA LEU A 19 -3.62 -4.78 0.67
C LEU A 19 -2.91 -5.90 -0.09
N THR A 20 -2.58 -7.03 0.55
CA THR A 20 -1.91 -8.18 -0.13
C THR A 20 -2.67 -8.67 -1.37
N GLN A 21 -4.00 -8.60 -1.38
CA GLN A 21 -4.81 -8.98 -2.54
C GLN A 21 -4.56 -8.11 -3.79
N TYR A 22 -3.93 -6.95 -3.61
CA TYR A 22 -3.58 -6.01 -4.67
C TYR A 22 -2.09 -6.02 -5.00
N ALA A 23 -1.32 -6.97 -4.46
CA ALA A 23 0.12 -7.04 -4.67
C ALA A 23 0.47 -7.10 -6.18
N PRO A 24 1.51 -6.37 -6.64
CA PRO A 24 2.38 -5.51 -5.84
C PRO A 24 1.74 -4.16 -5.45
N VAL A 25 2.09 -3.67 -4.24
CA VAL A 25 1.57 -2.41 -3.69
C VAL A 25 2.71 -1.49 -3.24
N TRP A 26 2.60 -0.21 -3.54
CA TRP A 26 3.48 0.85 -3.06
C TRP A 26 2.72 1.79 -2.12
N ILE A 27 3.39 2.30 -1.09
CA ILE A 27 2.84 3.32 -0.18
C ILE A 27 3.53 4.63 -0.49
N VAL A 28 2.76 5.65 -0.84
CA VAL A 28 3.24 7.00 -1.15
C VAL A 28 2.47 8.03 -0.32
N ASN A 29 2.98 9.27 -0.28
CA ASN A 29 2.33 10.39 0.41
C ASN A 29 1.96 10.07 1.87
N GLU A 30 2.84 9.34 2.57
CA GLU A 30 2.65 8.99 3.97
C GLU A 30 2.78 10.24 4.86
N THR A 31 1.79 10.46 5.73
CA THR A 31 1.78 11.59 6.66
C THR A 31 1.22 11.14 8.00
N ILE A 32 2.01 11.29 9.06
CA ILE A 32 1.61 10.98 10.43
C ILE A 32 0.90 12.20 11.02
N ILE A 33 -0.30 11.98 11.55
CA ILE A 33 -1.13 12.97 12.22
C ILE A 33 -1.07 12.62 13.72
N ALA A 34 -0.04 13.13 14.39
CA ALA A 34 0.29 12.75 15.77
C ALA A 34 -0.82 13.09 16.78
N GLU A 35 -1.52 14.21 16.58
CA GLU A 35 -2.63 14.67 17.44
C GLU A 35 -3.81 13.68 17.45
N ASP A 36 -4.04 13.00 16.32
CA ASP A 36 -5.14 12.06 16.12
C ASP A 36 -4.68 10.60 16.25
N GLU A 37 -3.42 10.36 16.63
CA GLU A 37 -2.79 9.03 16.59
C GLU A 37 -3.06 8.28 15.26
N ALA A 38 -2.99 9.00 14.15
CA ALA A 38 -3.39 8.50 12.84
C ALA A 38 -2.27 8.62 11.80
N VAL A 39 -2.38 7.86 10.73
CA VAL A 39 -1.53 7.98 9.53
C VAL A 39 -2.38 7.98 8.28
N GLN A 40 -2.16 8.96 7.43
CA GLN A 40 -2.74 9.03 6.10
C GLN A 40 -1.69 8.61 5.07
N PHE A 41 -2.10 7.87 4.05
CA PHE A 41 -1.21 7.42 2.99
C PHE A 41 -2.02 7.07 1.73
N GLU A 42 -1.31 6.91 0.64
CA GLU A 42 -1.86 6.43 -0.63
C GLU A 42 -1.24 5.08 -0.99
N ALA A 43 -2.09 4.09 -1.23
CA ALA A 43 -1.70 2.78 -1.73
C ALA A 43 -1.83 2.76 -3.25
N VAL A 44 -0.72 2.53 -3.94
CA VAL A 44 -0.64 2.48 -5.40
C VAL A 44 -0.47 1.03 -5.83
N PHE A 45 -1.30 0.60 -6.78
CA PHE A 45 -1.28 -0.75 -7.34
C PHE A 45 -1.99 -0.78 -8.70
N GLN A 46 -1.82 -1.87 -9.44
CA GLN A 46 -2.47 -2.06 -10.72
C GLN A 46 -3.83 -2.76 -10.56
N HIS A 47 -4.90 -2.05 -10.88
CA HIS A 47 -6.26 -2.58 -10.92
C HIS A 47 -6.55 -3.20 -12.29
N ASN A 48 -7.16 -4.39 -12.30
CA ASN A 48 -7.45 -5.15 -13.53
C ASN A 48 -8.31 -4.39 -14.57
N LEU A 49 -9.27 -3.58 -14.12
CA LEU A 49 -10.18 -2.82 -15.00
C LEU A 49 -9.78 -1.37 -15.26
N TYR A 50 -8.97 -0.77 -14.38
CA TYR A 50 -8.73 0.69 -14.38
C TYR A 50 -7.26 1.06 -14.56
N GLY A 51 -6.38 0.07 -14.73
CA GLY A 51 -4.94 0.29 -14.76
C GLY A 51 -4.42 0.72 -13.40
N TRP A 52 -3.43 1.61 -13.38
CA TRP A 52 -2.83 2.09 -12.14
C TRP A 52 -3.79 2.98 -11.37
N VAL A 53 -3.95 2.68 -10.08
CA VAL A 53 -4.80 3.46 -9.18
C VAL A 53 -4.02 3.87 -7.93
N SER A 54 -4.35 5.04 -7.39
CA SER A 54 -3.96 5.48 -6.05
C SER A 54 -5.20 5.45 -5.16
N ARG A 55 -5.19 4.62 -4.12
CA ARG A 55 -6.24 4.60 -3.09
C ARG A 55 -5.76 5.30 -1.84
N ARG A 56 -6.48 6.34 -1.42
CA ARG A 56 -6.19 7.08 -0.20
C ARG A 56 -6.81 6.40 1.00
N TYR A 57 -6.00 6.20 2.03
CA TYR A 57 -6.41 5.62 3.30
C TYR A 57 -6.01 6.52 4.47
N ARG A 58 -6.81 6.47 5.54
CA ARG A 58 -6.44 6.97 6.87
C ARG A 58 -6.57 5.81 7.85
N TYR A 59 -5.46 5.45 8.48
CA TYR A 59 -5.44 4.52 9.60
C TYR A 59 -5.47 5.29 10.90
N ASP A 60 -6.42 4.95 11.77
CA ASP A 60 -6.55 5.45 13.13
C ASP A 60 -6.02 4.37 14.08
N SER A 61 -4.91 4.65 14.76
CA SER A 61 -4.23 3.67 15.60
C SER A 61 -4.81 3.56 17.00
N PHE A 62 -5.63 4.52 17.42
CA PHE A 62 -6.36 4.48 18.68
C PHE A 62 -7.55 3.51 18.56
N ASN A 63 -8.29 3.58 17.46
CA ASN A 63 -9.45 2.72 17.20
C ASN A 63 -9.11 1.42 16.43
N ASP A 64 -7.89 1.29 15.91
CA ASP A 64 -7.47 0.22 14.98
C ASP A 64 -8.40 0.09 13.76
N VAL A 65 -8.72 1.23 13.13
CA VAL A 65 -9.62 1.30 11.97
C VAL A 65 -8.90 1.86 10.75
N LEU A 66 -9.07 1.19 9.62
CA LEU A 66 -8.61 1.66 8.31
C LEU A 66 -9.79 2.25 7.53
N TYR A 67 -9.75 3.55 7.29
CA TYR A 67 -10.75 4.27 6.52
C TYR A 67 -10.30 4.45 5.07
N PHE A 68 -11.13 4.01 4.12
CA PHE A 68 -11.00 4.39 2.71
C PHE A 68 -11.49 5.83 2.53
N LYS A 69 -10.66 6.68 1.90
CA LYS A 69 -10.94 8.11 1.70
C LYS A 69 -11.11 8.51 0.23
N GLY A 70 -10.95 7.57 -0.70
CA GLY A 70 -11.13 7.81 -2.12
C GLY A 70 -10.08 7.11 -2.98
N GLN A 71 -10.29 7.19 -4.29
CA GLN A 71 -9.41 6.60 -5.30
C GLN A 71 -9.26 7.56 -6.48
N GLY A 72 -8.06 7.61 -7.06
CA GLY A 72 -7.79 8.23 -8.36
C GLY A 72 -7.12 7.23 -9.32
N VAL A 73 -7.24 7.48 -10.62
CA VAL A 73 -6.45 6.78 -11.65
C VAL A 73 -5.11 7.51 -11.80
N LEU A 74 -4.04 6.74 -11.93
CA LEU A 74 -2.70 7.23 -12.20
C LEU A 74 -2.33 6.97 -13.66
N SER A 75 -1.62 7.93 -14.26
CA SER A 75 -0.96 7.70 -15.55
C SER A 75 0.14 6.66 -15.42
N GLU A 76 0.43 5.94 -16.51
CA GLU A 76 1.54 4.97 -16.55
C GLU A 76 2.90 5.61 -16.22
N GLU A 77 3.17 6.83 -16.68
CA GLU A 77 4.41 7.56 -16.38
C GLU A 77 4.58 7.78 -14.86
N ALA A 78 3.55 8.27 -14.20
CA ALA A 78 3.57 8.43 -12.74
C ALA A 78 3.75 7.08 -12.01
N ALA A 79 3.12 6.02 -12.50
CA ALA A 79 3.29 4.69 -11.93
C ALA A 79 4.70 4.12 -12.14
N LEU A 80 5.35 4.43 -13.27
CA LEU A 80 6.72 4.01 -13.54
C LEU A 80 7.69 4.61 -12.51
N ASN A 81 7.58 5.92 -12.25
CA ASN A 81 8.40 6.60 -11.25
C ASN A 81 8.22 6.01 -9.84
N ILE A 82 7.02 5.53 -9.51
CA ILE A 82 6.75 4.88 -8.22
C ILE A 82 7.37 3.48 -8.16
N GLN A 83 7.35 2.74 -9.27
CA GLN A 83 7.93 1.40 -9.38
C GLN A 83 9.45 1.37 -9.26
N GLU A 84 10.14 2.52 -9.41
CA GLU A 84 11.58 2.63 -9.12
C GLU A 84 11.90 2.45 -7.62
N GLN A 85 10.89 2.56 -6.76
CA GLN A 85 11.00 2.34 -5.32
C GLN A 85 10.64 0.89 -4.96
N GLU A 86 11.17 0.41 -3.83
CA GLU A 86 10.81 -0.90 -3.32
C GLU A 86 9.31 -0.97 -2.98
N PRO A 87 8.59 -2.01 -3.44
CA PRO A 87 7.19 -2.17 -3.13
C PRO A 87 7.00 -2.43 -1.63
N TYR A 88 6.00 -1.78 -1.05
CA TYR A 88 5.57 -2.02 0.32
C TYR A 88 5.06 -3.46 0.52
N ILE A 89 4.41 -4.02 -0.51
CA ILE A 89 4.07 -5.44 -0.60
C ILE A 89 4.52 -5.94 -1.97
N ALA A 90 5.49 -6.84 -1.99
CA ALA A 90 5.97 -7.47 -3.21
C ALA A 90 4.93 -8.44 -3.80
N ALA A 91 4.98 -8.64 -5.12
CA ALA A 91 4.21 -9.67 -5.78
C ALA A 91 4.64 -11.06 -5.26
N GLN A 92 3.67 -11.93 -4.97
CA GLN A 92 3.97 -13.34 -4.71
C GLN A 92 4.28 -14.02 -6.05
N VAL A 93 5.56 -14.12 -6.39
CA VAL A 93 6.00 -15.03 -7.44
C VAL A 93 5.94 -16.44 -6.85
N ALA A 94 4.92 -17.21 -7.23
CA ALA A 94 5.00 -18.66 -7.05
C ALA A 94 6.12 -19.16 -7.96
N ASP A 95 7.25 -19.56 -7.39
CA ASP A 95 8.20 -20.42 -8.08
C ASP A 95 7.44 -21.66 -8.54
N ILE A 96 7.12 -21.76 -9.84
CA ILE A 96 6.73 -23.01 -10.47
C ILE A 96 8.01 -23.57 -11.05
N PRO A 97 8.69 -24.52 -10.38
CA PRO A 97 9.98 -25.01 -10.85
C PRO A 97 9.73 -26.10 -11.92
N ASN A 98 9.18 -25.74 -13.09
CA ASN A 98 9.29 -26.53 -14.34
C ASN A 98 8.65 -25.93 -15.61
N ALA A 99 8.69 -24.62 -15.85
CA ALA A 99 8.09 -24.03 -17.06
C ALA A 99 8.99 -24.05 -18.33
N TYR A 100 9.98 -24.94 -18.40
CA TYR A 100 10.73 -25.23 -19.64
C TYR A 100 10.65 -26.72 -19.94
N GLY A 101 9.53 -27.12 -20.55
CA GLY A 101 9.35 -28.41 -21.20
C GLY A 101 8.72 -28.18 -22.57
N GLY A 102 9.55 -28.21 -23.62
CA GLY A 102 9.18 -28.07 -25.02
C GLY A 102 10.41 -28.13 -25.90
#